data_AF-A0A372LZ28-F1
#
_entry.id   AF-A0A372LZ28-F1
#
_cell.length_a   1.000
_cell.length_b   1.000
_cell.length_c   1.000
_cell.angle_alpha   90.00
_cell.angle_beta   90.00
_cell.angle_gamma   90.00
#
_symmetry.space_group_name_H-M   'P 1'
#
loop_
_entity.id
_entity.type
_entity.pdbx_description
1 polymer ?
#
loop_
_entity_poly.entity_id
_entity_poly.type
_entity_poly.pdbx_seq_one_letter_code
_entity_poly.pdbx_strand_id
1 'polypeptide(L)'
;MKKLSARRRHPLAAVVVLLLALAATGGLYAAFAPADKAQAEETAQSLAIDEGKKLYSVGCSSCHGTGGQGGSDGPSLVGVGSAAVDFQVSTGRMPAQQPGAQVPKKKAIYSQAEIDQLSAYIASLGAGPVTPTEKQYNPEGADIGKGGELFRNNCAQCHNFTGQGGALTHGKYAPNLADVSPKHIYEAMQTGPQNMPSFPDTTMPEQQKRDIIGYLQSVNSEKADNPGGLTLGGLGPVSEGLFAWIFGLGALIGVAVWVAARTAKARKS
;
A
#
# COMPACT_ATOMS: atom_id res chain seq x y z
N MET A 1 67.66 19.27 -26.28
CA MET A 1 66.18 19.46 -26.31
C MET A 1 65.60 19.70 -27.73
N LYS A 2 66.22 19.21 -28.84
CA LYS A 2 65.71 19.44 -30.22
C LYS A 2 64.92 18.27 -30.83
N LYS A 3 64.99 17.06 -30.26
CA LYS A 3 64.33 15.85 -30.83
C LYS A 3 62.82 15.74 -30.54
N LEU A 4 62.31 16.39 -29.49
CA LEU A 4 60.88 16.38 -29.13
C LEU A 4 60.03 17.33 -30.00
N SER A 5 60.63 18.40 -30.53
CA SER A 5 59.93 19.40 -31.34
C SER A 5 59.56 18.87 -32.75
N ALA A 6 60.43 18.04 -33.35
CA ALA A 6 60.21 17.48 -34.69
C ALA A 6 59.07 16.45 -34.76
N ARG A 7 58.75 15.77 -33.64
CA ARG A 7 57.68 14.76 -33.56
C ARG A 7 56.31 15.30 -33.18
N ARG A 8 56.18 16.60 -32.83
CA ARG A 8 54.89 17.23 -32.49
C ARG A 8 53.88 17.27 -33.65
N ARG A 9 54.34 17.14 -34.90
CA ARG A 9 53.49 17.20 -36.10
C ARG A 9 53.12 15.83 -36.69
N HIS A 10 53.49 14.73 -36.02
CA HIS A 10 53.19 13.38 -36.48
C HIS A 10 51.77 12.97 -36.06
N PRO A 11 50.93 12.39 -36.95
CA PRO A 11 49.52 12.07 -36.64
C PRO A 11 49.36 11.13 -35.43
N LEU A 12 50.34 10.26 -35.17
CA LEU A 12 50.36 9.38 -33.99
C LEU A 12 50.53 10.10 -32.65
N ALA A 13 51.02 11.35 -32.64
CA ALA A 13 51.15 12.12 -31.39
C ALA A 13 49.78 12.47 -30.79
N ALA A 14 48.77 12.72 -31.64
CA ALA A 14 47.41 12.98 -31.19
C ALA A 14 46.77 11.74 -30.54
N VAL A 15 47.01 10.56 -31.10
CA VAL A 15 46.51 9.28 -30.55
C VAL A 15 47.13 8.99 -29.19
N VAL A 16 48.45 9.19 -29.04
CA VAL A 16 49.15 8.99 -27.77
C VAL A 16 48.68 9.97 -26.69
N VAL A 17 48.46 11.23 -27.05
CA VAL A 17 47.92 12.24 -26.11
C VAL A 17 46.49 11.89 -25.72
N LEU A 18 45.65 11.43 -26.65
CA LEU A 18 44.28 11.02 -26.36
C LEU A 18 44.24 9.79 -25.44
N LEU A 19 45.10 8.80 -25.68
CA LEU A 19 45.22 7.62 -24.81
C LEU A 19 45.72 7.98 -23.41
N LEU A 20 46.71 8.87 -23.31
CA LEU A 20 47.19 9.38 -22.02
C LEU A 20 46.11 10.19 -21.30
N ALA A 21 45.34 11.00 -22.02
CA ALA A 21 44.23 11.76 -21.46
C ALA A 21 43.11 10.82 -20.95
N LEU A 22 42.70 9.82 -21.75
CA LEU A 22 41.70 8.82 -21.34
C LEU A 22 42.18 8.00 -20.13
N ALA A 23 43.44 7.58 -20.13
CA ALA A 23 44.03 6.85 -19.02
C ALA A 23 44.13 7.71 -17.76
N ALA A 24 44.49 8.99 -17.88
CA ALA A 24 44.53 9.92 -16.77
C ALA A 24 43.12 10.19 -16.22
N THR A 25 42.12 10.46 -17.07
CA THR A 25 40.74 10.67 -16.64
C THR A 25 40.12 9.40 -16.07
N GLY A 26 40.39 8.23 -16.65
CA GLY A 26 39.92 6.94 -16.14
C GLY A 26 40.58 6.56 -14.81
N GLY A 27 41.88 6.82 -14.67
CA GLY A 27 42.62 6.59 -13.43
C GLY A 27 42.21 7.54 -12.31
N LEU A 28 42.01 8.83 -12.62
CA LEU A 28 41.47 9.80 -11.67
C LEU A 28 40.03 9.45 -11.26
N TYR A 29 39.18 9.07 -12.23
CA TYR A 29 37.82 8.63 -11.91
C TYR A 29 37.83 7.37 -11.04
N ALA A 30 38.66 6.36 -11.34
CA ALA A 30 38.76 5.15 -10.51
C ALA A 30 39.30 5.43 -9.10
N ALA A 31 40.23 6.38 -8.94
CA ALA A 31 40.80 6.74 -7.64
C ALA A 31 39.86 7.59 -6.78
N PHE A 32 38.96 8.37 -7.39
CA PHE A 32 38.04 9.27 -6.69
C PHE A 32 36.57 8.82 -6.75
N ALA A 33 36.25 7.75 -7.48
CA ALA A 33 34.91 7.17 -7.51
C ALA A 33 34.59 6.55 -6.14
N PRO A 34 33.40 6.78 -5.59
CA PRO A 34 32.99 6.20 -4.30
C PRO A 34 32.71 4.70 -4.45
N ALA A 35 33.75 3.87 -4.42
CA ALA A 35 33.63 2.41 -4.45
C ALA A 35 33.00 1.85 -3.15
N ASP A 36 33.24 2.50 -2.01
CA ASP A 36 32.80 2.02 -0.70
C ASP A 36 31.27 1.99 -0.54
N LYS A 37 30.52 2.89 -1.21
CA LYS A 37 29.06 2.94 -1.10
C LYS A 37 28.38 1.77 -1.82
N ALA A 38 28.87 1.42 -3.01
CA ALA A 38 28.28 0.36 -3.81
C ALA A 38 28.49 -1.03 -3.17
N GLN A 39 29.67 -1.29 -2.60
CA GLN A 39 29.94 -2.57 -1.93
C GLN A 39 29.14 -2.74 -0.63
N ALA A 40 28.95 -1.68 0.15
CA ALA A 40 28.17 -1.74 1.38
C ALA A 40 26.68 -2.02 1.12
N GLU A 41 26.12 -1.41 0.07
CA GLU A 41 24.72 -1.58 -0.33
C GLU A 41 24.46 -3.00 -0.89
N GLU A 42 25.37 -3.53 -1.72
CA GLU A 42 25.27 -4.91 -2.23
C GLU A 42 25.42 -5.96 -1.12
N THR A 43 26.30 -5.71 -0.14
CA THR A 43 26.47 -6.59 1.03
C THR A 43 25.25 -6.54 1.95
N ALA A 44 24.68 -5.37 2.19
CA ALA A 44 23.47 -5.23 3.00
C ALA A 44 22.25 -5.89 2.33
N GLN A 45 22.12 -5.75 1.01
CA GLN A 45 21.04 -6.36 0.24
C GLN A 45 21.15 -7.90 0.22
N SER A 46 22.36 -8.44 0.03
CA SER A 46 22.56 -9.90 0.07
C SER A 46 22.27 -10.49 1.46
N LEU A 47 22.71 -9.82 2.53
CA LEU A 47 22.35 -10.20 3.91
C LEU A 47 20.83 -10.18 4.15
N ALA A 48 20.12 -9.15 3.67
CA ALA A 48 18.67 -9.07 3.82
C ALA A 48 17.94 -10.20 3.09
N ILE A 49 18.40 -10.57 1.89
CA ILE A 49 17.85 -11.69 1.10
C ILE A 49 18.09 -13.02 1.83
N ASP A 50 19.28 -13.23 2.38
CA ASP A 50 19.63 -14.48 3.09
C ASP A 50 18.82 -14.65 4.38
N GLU A 51 18.65 -13.59 5.18
CA GLU A 51 17.79 -13.63 6.36
C GLU A 51 16.30 -13.80 5.98
N GLY A 52 15.85 -13.10 4.94
CA GLY A 52 14.50 -13.26 4.38
C GLY A 52 14.22 -14.69 3.94
N LYS A 53 15.19 -15.36 3.32
CA LYS A 53 15.08 -16.76 2.92
C LYS A 53 14.91 -17.71 4.10
N LYS A 54 15.57 -17.45 5.24
CA LYS A 54 15.41 -18.25 6.46
C LYS A 54 14.00 -18.10 7.02
N LEU A 55 13.52 -16.86 7.14
CA LEU A 55 12.14 -16.56 7.58
C LEU A 55 11.11 -17.23 6.66
N TYR A 56 11.31 -17.10 5.35
CA TYR A 56 10.46 -17.72 4.32
C TYR A 56 10.40 -19.24 4.46
N SER A 57 11.55 -19.87 4.69
CA SER A 57 11.66 -21.33 4.81
C SER A 57 10.81 -21.87 5.96
N VAL A 58 10.70 -21.12 7.06
CA VAL A 58 9.94 -21.51 8.26
C VAL A 58 8.45 -21.13 8.14
N GLY A 59 8.14 -19.94 7.61
CA GLY A 59 6.79 -19.38 7.70
C GLY A 59 5.91 -19.50 6.46
N CYS A 60 6.51 -19.72 5.27
CA CYS A 60 5.81 -19.54 3.99
C CYS A 60 5.96 -20.72 3.04
N SER A 61 7.10 -21.43 3.10
CA SER A 61 7.49 -22.45 2.12
C SER A 61 6.52 -23.64 2.02
N SER A 62 5.79 -23.95 3.09
CA SER A 62 4.82 -25.05 3.13
C SER A 62 3.67 -24.86 2.16
N CYS A 63 3.23 -23.62 1.93
CA CYS A 63 2.14 -23.31 1.01
C CYS A 63 2.65 -22.76 -0.34
N HIS A 64 3.71 -21.95 -0.30
CA HIS A 64 4.23 -21.24 -1.48
C HIS A 64 5.41 -21.97 -2.16
N GLY A 65 5.78 -23.17 -1.69
CA GLY A 65 6.90 -23.95 -2.18
C GLY A 65 8.26 -23.43 -1.69
N THR A 66 9.30 -24.25 -1.77
CA THR A 66 10.64 -23.90 -1.26
C THR A 66 11.30 -22.72 -1.96
N GLY A 67 10.94 -22.44 -3.21
CA GLY A 67 11.46 -21.34 -4.03
C GLY A 67 10.41 -20.32 -4.45
N GLY A 68 9.24 -20.28 -3.80
CA GLY A 68 8.16 -19.34 -4.15
C GLY A 68 7.36 -19.71 -5.40
N GLN A 69 7.57 -20.90 -5.96
CA GLN A 69 6.89 -21.36 -7.17
C GLN A 69 5.38 -21.59 -7.00
N GLY A 70 4.89 -21.65 -5.76
CA GLY A 70 3.49 -21.95 -5.42
C GLY A 70 3.21 -23.46 -5.40
N GLY A 71 1.95 -23.80 -5.12
CA GLY A 71 1.43 -25.16 -5.03
C GLY A 71 -0.10 -25.18 -4.98
N SER A 72 -0.67 -26.30 -4.53
CA SER A 72 -2.13 -26.41 -4.29
C SER A 72 -2.59 -25.51 -3.15
N ASP A 73 -1.71 -25.28 -2.18
CA ASP A 73 -2.06 -24.66 -0.89
C ASP A 73 -1.76 -23.15 -0.88
N GLY A 74 -1.04 -22.65 -1.88
CA GLY A 74 -0.71 -21.24 -2.01
C GLY A 74 -0.27 -20.85 -3.43
N PRO A 75 -0.58 -19.64 -3.90
CA PRO A 75 -0.17 -19.17 -5.21
C PRO A 75 1.35 -18.99 -5.31
N SER A 76 1.85 -18.84 -6.54
CA SER A 76 3.25 -18.42 -6.74
C SER A 76 3.48 -17.03 -6.17
N LEU A 77 4.66 -16.83 -5.59
CA LEU A 77 5.17 -15.54 -5.12
C LEU A 77 6.20 -14.94 -6.09
N VAL A 78 6.52 -15.64 -7.17
CA VAL A 78 7.43 -15.09 -8.19
C VAL A 78 6.76 -13.92 -8.88
N GLY A 79 7.39 -12.74 -8.81
CA GLY A 79 6.92 -11.52 -9.47
C GLY A 79 5.79 -10.76 -8.76
N VAL A 80 5.37 -11.19 -7.55
CA VAL A 80 4.38 -10.42 -6.77
C VAL A 80 4.95 -9.10 -6.24
N GLY A 81 6.28 -9.00 -6.12
CA GLY A 81 7.00 -7.80 -5.71
C GLY A 81 7.05 -7.59 -4.19
N SER A 82 7.94 -6.69 -3.75
CA SER A 82 8.13 -6.36 -2.34
C SER A 82 6.92 -5.64 -1.72
N ALA A 83 6.21 -4.81 -2.50
CA ALA A 83 5.01 -4.12 -2.00
C ALA A 83 3.89 -5.09 -1.58
N ALA A 84 3.74 -6.21 -2.30
CA ALA A 84 2.71 -7.20 -1.98
C ALA A 84 3.06 -7.93 -0.68
N VAL A 85 4.34 -8.25 -0.48
CA VAL A 85 4.81 -8.91 0.75
C VAL A 85 4.69 -7.96 1.94
N ASP A 86 5.17 -6.73 1.81
CA ASP A 86 5.01 -5.72 2.86
C ASP A 86 3.54 -5.61 3.26
N PHE A 87 2.65 -5.28 2.31
CA PHE A 87 1.23 -5.13 2.59
C PHE A 87 0.60 -6.37 3.25
N GLN A 88 0.84 -7.57 2.71
CA GLN A 88 0.18 -8.77 3.23
C GLN A 88 0.70 -9.14 4.62
N VAL A 89 1.99 -8.98 4.89
CA VAL A 89 2.61 -9.38 6.17
C VAL A 89 2.47 -8.29 7.23
N SER A 90 2.63 -7.01 6.88
CA SER A 90 2.49 -5.86 7.79
C SER A 90 1.04 -5.65 8.22
N THR A 91 0.06 -5.95 7.35
CA THR A 91 -1.36 -5.98 7.74
C THR A 91 -1.75 -7.29 8.45
N GLY A 92 -0.79 -8.20 8.62
CA GLY A 92 -0.95 -9.48 9.28
C GLY A 92 -1.77 -10.51 8.50
N ARG A 93 -2.27 -10.21 7.29
CA ARG A 93 -3.04 -11.19 6.51
C ARG A 93 -2.22 -12.46 6.25
N MET A 94 -0.96 -12.28 5.88
CA MET A 94 0.01 -13.36 5.76
C MET A 94 0.95 -13.39 6.96
N PRO A 95 1.38 -14.59 7.41
CA PRO A 95 0.99 -15.91 6.94
C PRO A 95 -0.46 -16.25 7.34
N ALA A 96 -1.27 -16.78 6.42
CA ALA A 96 -2.66 -17.13 6.72
C ALA A 96 -2.74 -18.36 7.65
N GLN A 97 -3.69 -18.39 8.59
CA GLN A 97 -3.90 -19.56 9.46
C GLN A 97 -4.69 -20.67 8.75
N GLN A 98 -5.65 -20.29 7.91
CA GLN A 98 -6.46 -21.20 7.12
C GLN A 98 -6.90 -20.50 5.83
N PRO A 99 -7.03 -21.25 4.72
CA PRO A 99 -7.71 -20.77 3.53
C PRO A 99 -9.17 -20.44 3.84
N GLY A 100 -9.73 -19.48 3.11
CA GLY A 100 -11.13 -19.10 3.24
C GLY A 100 -11.54 -18.19 2.08
N ALA A 101 -12.78 -17.69 2.11
CA ALA A 101 -13.27 -16.76 1.09
C ALA A 101 -12.34 -15.54 0.93
N GLN A 102 -11.79 -15.06 2.04
CA GLN A 102 -10.88 -13.92 2.12
C GLN A 102 -10.07 -14.00 3.42
N VAL A 103 -8.80 -13.62 3.36
CA VAL A 103 -7.91 -13.62 4.52
C VAL A 103 -8.11 -12.32 5.31
N PRO A 104 -8.58 -12.37 6.57
CA PRO A 104 -8.84 -11.16 7.35
C PRO A 104 -7.53 -10.52 7.83
N LYS A 105 -7.60 -9.22 8.15
CA LYS A 105 -6.54 -8.52 8.89
C LYS A 105 -6.39 -9.17 10.27
N LYS A 106 -5.16 -9.34 10.73
CA LYS A 106 -4.85 -9.76 12.10
C LYS A 106 -3.61 -9.02 12.60
N LYS A 107 -3.23 -9.27 13.85
CA LYS A 107 -1.99 -8.72 14.41
C LYS A 107 -0.79 -9.26 13.61
N ALA A 108 0.05 -8.36 13.12
CA ALA A 108 1.32 -8.72 12.51
C ALA A 108 2.21 -9.44 13.54
N ILE A 109 2.83 -10.54 13.11
CA ILE A 109 3.71 -11.37 13.94
C ILE A 109 5.19 -11.13 13.67
N TYR A 110 5.51 -10.51 12.53
CA TYR A 110 6.85 -10.11 12.14
C TYR A 110 7.06 -8.63 12.44
N SER A 111 8.28 -8.28 12.82
CA SER A 111 8.76 -6.90 12.90
C SER A 111 8.93 -6.29 11.50
N GLN A 112 9.00 -4.97 11.41
CA GLN A 112 9.22 -4.31 10.12
C GLN A 112 10.54 -4.75 9.47
N ALA A 113 11.62 -4.95 10.24
CA ALA A 113 12.89 -5.43 9.71
C ALA A 113 12.78 -6.84 9.09
N GLU A 114 12.03 -7.75 9.73
CA GLU A 114 11.76 -9.09 9.18
C GLU A 114 10.88 -9.03 7.93
N ILE A 115 9.91 -8.11 7.89
CA ILE A 115 9.06 -7.86 6.72
C ILE A 115 9.91 -7.34 5.55
N ASP A 116 10.83 -6.41 5.81
CA ASP A 116 11.73 -5.87 4.79
C ASP A 116 12.65 -6.97 4.24
N GLN A 117 13.17 -7.86 5.10
CA GLN A 117 13.96 -9.03 4.71
C GLN A 117 13.16 -10.02 3.86
N LEU A 118 11.94 -10.39 4.30
CA LEU A 118 11.02 -11.23 3.52
C LEU A 118 10.72 -10.60 2.15
N SER A 119 10.45 -9.30 2.13
CA SER A 119 10.15 -8.55 0.91
C SER A 119 11.35 -8.51 -0.05
N ALA A 120 12.57 -8.34 0.48
CA ALA A 120 13.81 -8.40 -0.30
C ALA A 120 14.04 -9.79 -0.91
N TYR A 121 13.83 -10.85 -0.13
CA TYR A 121 13.94 -12.22 -0.64
C TYR A 121 12.94 -12.49 -1.77
N ILE A 122 11.66 -12.16 -1.59
CA ILE A 122 10.65 -12.38 -2.64
C ILE A 122 10.92 -11.51 -3.89
N ALA A 123 11.36 -10.26 -3.71
CA ALA A 123 11.76 -9.41 -4.84
C ALA A 123 12.97 -9.98 -5.62
N SER A 124 13.84 -10.77 -4.98
CA SER A 124 14.94 -11.46 -5.64
C SER A 124 14.49 -12.62 -6.54
N LEU A 125 13.28 -13.15 -6.32
CA LEU A 125 12.74 -14.26 -7.11
C LEU A 125 12.17 -13.82 -8.47
N GLY A 126 11.79 -12.55 -8.61
CA GLY A 126 11.27 -12.01 -9.87
C GLY A 126 10.84 -10.54 -9.79
N ALA A 127 10.79 -9.88 -10.93
CA ALA A 127 10.37 -8.48 -11.03
C ALA A 127 8.89 -8.32 -10.66
N GLY A 128 8.58 -7.34 -9.82
CA GLY A 128 7.23 -7.02 -9.39
C GLY A 128 7.16 -5.62 -8.76
N PRO A 129 5.96 -5.18 -8.33
CA PRO A 129 5.79 -3.90 -7.68
C PRO A 129 6.66 -3.72 -6.43
N VAL A 130 7.36 -2.59 -6.35
CA VAL A 130 8.27 -2.29 -5.24
C VAL A 130 7.56 -1.55 -4.11
N THR A 131 7.97 -1.81 -2.88
CA THR A 131 7.53 -1.07 -1.69
C THR A 131 7.71 0.44 -1.91
N PRO A 132 6.66 1.26 -1.74
CA PRO A 132 6.75 2.69 -2.02
C PRO A 132 7.57 3.41 -0.94
N THR A 133 8.29 4.44 -1.37
CA THR A 133 8.98 5.38 -0.49
C THR A 133 8.00 6.34 0.16
N GLU A 134 8.39 6.95 1.28
CA GLU A 134 7.56 7.91 2.01
C GLU A 134 7.06 9.08 1.14
N LYS A 135 7.91 9.55 0.23
CA LYS A 135 7.55 10.62 -0.71
C LYS A 135 6.41 10.22 -1.66
N GLN A 136 6.28 8.95 -2.01
CA GLN A 136 5.27 8.48 -2.95
C GLN A 136 3.88 8.41 -2.31
N TYR A 137 3.80 8.02 -1.03
CA TYR A 137 2.52 7.87 -0.33
C TYR A 137 2.16 9.06 0.58
N ASN A 138 3.07 10.00 0.85
CA ASN A 138 2.76 11.18 1.67
C ASN A 138 1.66 12.02 0.95
N PRO A 139 0.51 12.29 1.61
CA PRO A 139 -0.58 13.08 1.04
C PRO A 139 -0.31 14.59 0.99
N GLU A 140 0.86 15.07 1.39
CA GLU A 140 1.26 16.47 1.20
C GLU A 140 1.15 16.88 -0.28
N GLY A 141 0.39 17.95 -0.53
CA GLY A 141 0.12 18.42 -1.90
C GLY A 141 -0.90 17.60 -2.68
N ALA A 142 -1.66 16.72 -2.02
CA ALA A 142 -2.79 16.01 -2.61
C ALA A 142 -3.95 16.96 -2.97
N ASP A 143 -4.56 16.77 -4.14
CA ASP A 143 -5.82 17.39 -4.51
C ASP A 143 -6.98 16.50 -4.02
N ILE A 144 -7.57 16.88 -2.88
CA ILE A 144 -8.69 16.16 -2.25
C ILE A 144 -9.91 16.07 -3.19
N GLY A 145 -10.16 17.12 -3.96
CA GLY A 145 -11.29 17.17 -4.89
C GLY A 145 -11.12 16.14 -6.01
N LYS A 146 -9.91 16.09 -6.60
CA LYS A 146 -9.57 15.09 -7.61
C LYS A 146 -9.52 13.69 -7.03
N GLY A 147 -8.98 13.53 -5.83
CA GLY A 147 -8.95 12.27 -5.10
C GLY A 147 -10.35 11.68 -4.88
N GLY A 148 -11.32 12.53 -4.50
CA GLY A 148 -12.71 12.11 -4.33
C GLY A 148 -13.41 11.74 -5.65
N GLU A 149 -13.06 12.38 -6.76
CA GLU A 149 -13.53 11.96 -8.09
C GLU A 149 -12.97 10.59 -8.47
N LEU A 150 -11.64 10.42 -8.34
CA LEU A 150 -10.95 9.17 -8.65
C LEU A 150 -11.46 8.01 -7.79
N PHE A 151 -11.61 8.22 -6.49
CA PHE A 151 -12.09 7.20 -5.57
C PHE A 151 -13.53 6.79 -5.87
N ARG A 152 -14.42 7.74 -6.17
CA ARG A 152 -15.82 7.43 -6.53
C ARG A 152 -15.94 6.65 -7.84
N ASN A 153 -15.09 6.96 -8.81
CA ASN A 153 -15.11 6.29 -10.11
C ASN A 153 -14.50 4.88 -10.06
N ASN A 154 -13.47 4.65 -9.23
CA ASN A 154 -12.67 3.43 -9.27
C ASN A 154 -12.83 2.51 -8.05
N CYS A 155 -13.21 3.04 -6.88
CA CYS A 155 -13.10 2.33 -5.60
C CYS A 155 -14.43 2.21 -4.84
N ALA A 156 -15.29 3.24 -4.93
CA ALA A 156 -16.51 3.34 -4.13
C ALA A 156 -17.54 2.23 -4.41
N GLN A 157 -17.49 1.60 -5.59
CA GLN A 157 -18.32 0.45 -5.93
C GLN A 157 -18.14 -0.73 -4.96
N CYS A 158 -16.93 -0.86 -4.40
CA CYS A 158 -16.61 -1.89 -3.41
C CYS A 158 -16.50 -1.29 -2.00
N HIS A 159 -15.80 -0.17 -1.86
CA HIS A 159 -15.44 0.39 -0.54
C HIS A 159 -16.43 1.42 0.00
N ASN A 160 -17.58 1.65 -0.64
CA ASN A 160 -18.51 2.73 -0.32
C ASN A 160 -17.90 4.14 -0.58
N PHE A 161 -18.72 5.20 -0.60
CA PHE A 161 -18.32 6.55 -0.97
C PHE A 161 -17.23 7.15 -0.08
N THR A 162 -17.28 6.88 1.22
CA THR A 162 -16.28 7.34 2.18
C THR A 162 -15.39 6.19 2.66
N GLY A 163 -15.24 5.10 1.91
CA GLY A 163 -14.33 4.03 2.31
C GLY A 163 -14.79 3.14 3.48
N GLN A 164 -16.09 3.11 3.83
CA GLN A 164 -16.62 2.28 4.92
C GLN A 164 -16.55 0.76 4.66
N GLY A 165 -16.28 0.35 3.41
CA GLY A 165 -16.29 -1.04 3.00
C GLY A 165 -17.67 -1.50 2.52
N GLY A 166 -17.76 -2.78 2.15
CA GLY A 166 -18.97 -3.34 1.54
C GLY A 166 -18.90 -4.86 1.39
N ALA A 167 -20.05 -5.52 1.32
CA ALA A 167 -20.13 -6.95 1.06
C ALA A 167 -19.85 -7.26 -0.42
N LEU A 168 -19.13 -8.35 -0.68
CA LEU A 168 -18.87 -8.87 -2.03
C LEU A 168 -19.44 -10.29 -2.15
N THR A 169 -19.40 -10.83 -3.37
CA THR A 169 -19.90 -12.19 -3.66
C THR A 169 -19.11 -13.26 -2.90
N HIS A 170 -19.77 -14.39 -2.60
CA HIS A 170 -19.13 -15.58 -2.01
C HIS A 170 -18.44 -15.34 -0.64
N GLY A 171 -19.02 -14.49 0.21
CA GLY A 171 -18.52 -14.25 1.58
C GLY A 171 -17.27 -13.37 1.63
N LYS A 172 -16.87 -12.76 0.51
CA LYS A 172 -15.82 -11.76 0.43
C LYS A 172 -16.38 -10.39 0.84
N TYR A 173 -15.50 -9.45 1.18
CA TYR A 173 -15.87 -8.09 1.52
C TYR A 173 -14.74 -7.10 1.22
N ALA A 174 -15.11 -5.89 0.87
CA ALA A 174 -14.21 -4.75 0.87
C ALA A 174 -14.05 -4.26 2.33
N PRO A 175 -12.82 -4.22 2.87
CA PRO A 175 -12.61 -3.73 4.23
C PRO A 175 -12.89 -2.23 4.33
N ASN A 176 -13.20 -1.78 5.56
CA ASN A 176 -13.19 -0.36 5.90
C ASN A 176 -11.75 0.19 5.77
N LEU A 177 -11.63 1.36 5.17
CA LEU A 177 -10.39 2.08 4.92
C LEU A 177 -10.08 3.14 5.98
N ALA A 178 -10.85 3.17 7.07
CA ALA A 178 -10.64 4.08 8.17
C ALA A 178 -9.29 3.86 8.83
N ASP A 179 -8.52 4.93 8.98
CA ASP A 179 -7.24 4.97 9.70
C ASP A 179 -6.21 3.93 9.22
N VAL A 180 -6.32 3.55 7.94
CA VAL A 180 -5.30 2.74 7.26
C VAL A 180 -4.13 3.65 6.90
N SER A 181 -2.91 3.19 7.14
CA SER A 181 -1.71 3.98 6.82
C SER A 181 -1.64 4.32 5.33
N PRO A 182 -1.17 5.52 4.96
CA PRO A 182 -0.96 5.91 3.57
C PRO A 182 -0.16 4.90 2.75
N LYS A 183 0.91 4.34 3.36
CA LYS A 183 1.72 3.27 2.77
C LYS A 183 0.86 2.07 2.36
N HIS A 184 0.04 1.54 3.27
CA HIS A 184 -0.80 0.38 2.97
C HIS A 184 -1.89 0.69 1.94
N ILE A 185 -2.45 1.91 1.92
CA ILE A 185 -3.40 2.32 0.87
C ILE A 185 -2.70 2.34 -0.49
N TYR A 186 -1.48 2.90 -0.56
CA TYR A 186 -0.69 2.91 -1.80
C TYR A 186 -0.38 1.49 -2.28
N GLU A 187 0.11 0.62 -1.39
CA GLU A 187 0.43 -0.77 -1.73
C GLU A 187 -0.80 -1.58 -2.12
N ALA A 188 -1.95 -1.35 -1.47
CA ALA A 188 -3.21 -1.99 -1.83
C ALA A 188 -3.62 -1.60 -3.27
N MET A 189 -3.54 -0.31 -3.62
CA MET A 189 -3.80 0.14 -4.99
C MET A 189 -2.78 -0.48 -5.95
N GLN A 190 -1.49 -0.46 -5.62
CA GLN A 190 -0.43 -0.95 -6.49
C GLN A 190 -0.52 -2.47 -6.77
N THR A 191 -0.87 -3.27 -5.76
CA THR A 191 -0.75 -4.73 -5.79
C THR A 191 -2.08 -5.45 -6.02
N GLY A 192 -3.23 -4.82 -5.70
CA GLY A 192 -4.55 -5.43 -5.82
C GLY A 192 -4.71 -6.65 -4.90
N PRO A 193 -4.76 -6.47 -3.57
CA PRO A 193 -4.82 -7.59 -2.64
C PRO A 193 -6.13 -8.36 -2.75
N GLN A 194 -6.00 -9.69 -2.81
CA GLN A 194 -7.12 -10.64 -2.84
C GLN A 194 -8.05 -10.45 -4.06
N ASN A 195 -9.20 -9.80 -3.87
CA ASN A 195 -10.19 -9.59 -4.93
C ASN A 195 -10.20 -8.15 -5.44
N MET A 196 -9.34 -7.29 -4.88
CA MET A 196 -9.19 -5.91 -5.34
C MET A 196 -8.36 -5.91 -6.63
N PRO A 197 -8.80 -5.22 -7.71
CA PRO A 197 -7.98 -5.07 -8.89
C PRO A 197 -6.72 -4.24 -8.58
N SER A 198 -5.64 -4.47 -9.33
CA SER A 198 -4.42 -3.68 -9.22
C SER A 198 -4.48 -2.42 -10.09
N PHE A 199 -3.95 -1.34 -9.54
CA PHE A 199 -3.80 -0.02 -10.14
C PHE A 199 -2.31 0.37 -10.11
N PRO A 200 -1.48 -0.24 -10.96
CA PRO A 200 -0.06 0.12 -11.05
C PRO A 200 0.14 1.58 -11.47
N ASP A 201 1.33 2.14 -11.25
CA ASP A 201 1.64 3.53 -11.61
C ASP A 201 1.45 3.85 -13.11
N THR A 202 1.41 2.83 -13.97
CA THR A 202 1.09 2.96 -15.39
C THR A 202 -0.39 3.24 -15.67
N THR A 203 -1.30 2.82 -14.78
CA THR A 203 -2.75 3.08 -14.92
C THR A 203 -3.22 4.17 -13.97
N MET A 204 -2.63 4.23 -12.77
CA MET A 204 -2.92 5.23 -11.75
C MET A 204 -1.60 5.81 -11.23
N PRO A 205 -1.11 6.90 -11.83
CA PRO A 205 0.15 7.54 -11.45
C PRO A 205 0.20 7.92 -9.98
N GLU A 206 1.41 8.06 -9.43
CA GLU A 206 1.64 8.33 -8.00
C GLU A 206 0.85 9.52 -7.46
N GLN A 207 0.72 10.60 -8.23
CA GLN A 207 -0.08 11.77 -7.81
C GLN A 207 -1.54 11.41 -7.60
N GLN A 208 -2.14 10.61 -8.48
CA GLN A 208 -3.54 10.17 -8.35
C GLN A 208 -3.72 9.30 -7.10
N LYS A 209 -2.72 8.47 -6.78
CA LYS A 209 -2.72 7.68 -5.54
C LYS A 209 -2.64 8.57 -4.30
N ARG A 210 -1.77 9.59 -4.31
CA ARG A 210 -1.70 10.60 -3.23
C ARG A 210 -3.02 11.35 -3.07
N ASP A 211 -3.65 11.74 -4.17
CA ASP A 211 -4.94 12.42 -4.17
C ASP A 211 -6.01 11.54 -3.50
N ILE A 212 -6.07 10.24 -3.85
CA ILE A 212 -6.98 9.28 -3.21
C ILE A 212 -6.68 9.11 -1.71
N ILE A 213 -5.40 9.02 -1.33
CA ILE A 213 -5.00 8.93 0.09
C ILE A 213 -5.44 10.18 0.86
N GLY A 214 -5.18 11.38 0.31
CA GLY A 214 -5.59 12.64 0.90
C GLY A 214 -7.12 12.75 1.03
N TYR A 215 -7.85 12.29 0.01
CA TYR A 215 -9.30 12.19 0.08
C TYR A 215 -9.77 11.28 1.22
N LEU A 216 -9.24 10.04 1.31
CA LEU A 216 -9.62 9.11 2.37
C LEU A 216 -9.32 9.65 3.77
N GLN A 217 -8.20 10.35 3.96
CA GLN A 217 -7.91 11.01 5.24
C GLN A 217 -8.92 12.12 5.57
N SER A 218 -9.42 12.83 4.55
CA SER A 218 -10.41 13.90 4.75
C SER A 218 -11.82 13.40 5.07
N VAL A 219 -12.19 12.17 4.66
CA VAL A 219 -13.57 11.66 4.80
C VAL A 219 -13.71 10.42 5.68
N ASN A 220 -12.61 9.74 5.99
CA ASN A 220 -12.60 8.45 6.69
C ASN A 220 -11.36 8.31 7.58
N SER A 221 -11.16 9.29 8.45
CA SER A 221 -10.17 9.20 9.53
C SER A 221 -10.81 9.62 10.85
N GLU A 222 -10.18 9.26 11.96
CA GLU A 222 -10.57 9.75 13.30
C GLU A 222 -10.61 11.29 13.40
N LYS A 223 -9.88 11.98 12.52
CA LYS A 223 -9.80 13.45 12.45
C LYS A 223 -10.73 14.07 11.41
N ALA A 224 -11.46 13.26 10.65
CA ALA A 224 -12.37 13.76 9.64
C ALA A 224 -13.58 14.43 10.31
N ASP A 225 -13.82 15.70 9.97
CA ASP A 225 -14.98 16.42 10.45
C ASP A 225 -16.26 15.85 9.82
N ASN A 226 -17.30 15.65 10.63
CA ASN A 226 -18.63 15.37 10.13
C ASN A 226 -19.56 16.57 10.39
N PRO A 227 -19.82 17.43 9.38
CA PRO A 227 -20.68 18.60 9.53
C PRO A 227 -22.10 18.27 9.99
N GLY A 228 -22.58 17.05 9.75
CA GLY A 228 -23.93 16.59 10.09
C GLY A 228 -24.08 15.93 11.47
N GLY A 229 -23.01 15.88 12.29
CA GLY A 229 -23.04 15.26 13.62
C GLY A 229 -22.77 13.76 13.59
N LEU A 230 -23.72 12.93 14.02
CA LEU A 230 -23.51 11.47 14.11
C LEU A 230 -23.44 10.86 12.70
N THR A 231 -22.37 10.13 12.40
CA THR A 231 -22.16 9.49 11.08
C THR A 231 -23.05 8.26 10.87
N LEU A 232 -23.57 7.66 11.94
CA LEU A 232 -24.33 6.39 11.91
C LEU A 232 -23.63 5.31 11.07
N GLY A 233 -22.30 5.25 11.16
CA GLY A 233 -21.46 4.30 10.41
C GLY A 233 -21.20 4.68 8.95
N GLY A 234 -21.67 5.82 8.45
CA GLY A 234 -21.37 6.32 7.10
C GLY A 234 -21.95 5.47 5.96
N LEU A 235 -22.95 4.62 6.26
CA LEU A 235 -23.58 3.72 5.30
C LEU A 235 -24.83 4.33 4.62
N GLY A 236 -25.16 5.58 4.95
CA GLY A 236 -26.25 6.35 4.37
C GLY A 236 -27.64 5.86 4.80
N PRO A 237 -28.61 5.73 3.88
CA PRO A 237 -30.04 5.66 4.21
C PRO A 237 -30.45 4.43 5.01
N VAL A 238 -29.64 3.36 5.01
CA VAL A 238 -29.96 2.13 5.75
C VAL A 238 -29.80 2.36 7.26
N SER A 239 -28.64 2.86 7.70
CA SER A 239 -28.39 3.10 9.12
C SER A 239 -29.16 4.32 9.63
N GLU A 240 -29.27 5.37 8.81
CA GLU A 240 -30.12 6.53 9.09
C GLU A 240 -31.59 6.14 9.23
N GLY A 241 -32.11 5.31 8.31
CA GLY A 241 -33.49 4.82 8.34
C GLY A 241 -33.78 3.96 9.56
N LEU A 242 -32.86 3.06 9.94
CA LEU A 242 -32.99 2.26 11.16
C LEU A 242 -32.99 3.14 12.41
N PHE A 243 -32.09 4.14 12.47
CA PHE A 243 -32.05 5.08 13.58
C PHE A 243 -33.36 5.89 13.68
N ALA A 244 -33.84 6.43 12.56
CA ALA A 244 -35.10 7.16 12.50
C ALA A 244 -36.30 6.29 12.89
N TRP A 245 -36.31 5.01 12.53
CA TRP A 245 -37.38 4.09 12.89
C TRP A 245 -37.37 3.72 14.38
N ILE A 246 -36.19 3.43 14.96
CA ILE A 246 -36.11 3.07 16.38
C ILE A 246 -36.34 4.29 17.27
N PHE A 247 -35.59 5.36 17.04
CA PHE A 247 -35.57 6.52 17.95
C PHE A 247 -36.57 7.59 17.54
N GLY A 248 -36.67 7.90 16.25
CA GLY A 248 -37.62 8.90 15.76
C GLY A 248 -39.06 8.44 15.94
N LEU A 249 -39.45 7.32 15.33
CA LEU A 249 -40.80 6.78 15.45
C LEU A 249 -41.09 6.29 16.89
N GLY A 250 -40.11 5.68 17.57
CA GLY A 250 -40.25 5.30 18.98
C GLY A 250 -40.56 6.49 19.89
N ALA A 251 -39.88 7.63 19.71
CA ALA A 251 -40.17 8.85 20.46
C ALA A 251 -41.56 9.40 20.14
N LEU A 252 -41.95 9.43 18.87
CA LEU A 252 -43.30 9.87 18.46
C LEU A 252 -44.40 9.01 19.08
N ILE A 253 -44.24 7.69 19.07
CA ILE A 253 -45.18 6.76 19.73
C ILE A 253 -45.21 7.02 21.24
N GLY A 254 -44.05 7.16 21.88
CA GLY A 254 -43.96 7.46 23.31
C GLY A 254 -44.68 8.75 23.70
N VAL A 255 -44.51 9.81 22.91
CA VAL A 255 -45.23 11.09 23.09
C VAL A 255 -46.73 10.89 22.88
N ALA A 256 -47.15 10.17 21.84
CA ALA A 256 -48.57 9.92 21.56
C ALA A 256 -49.25 9.16 22.72
N VAL A 257 -48.60 8.12 23.25
CA VAL A 257 -49.08 7.36 24.42
C VAL A 257 -49.15 8.26 25.66
N TRP A 258 -48.12 9.07 25.91
CA TRP A 258 -48.09 9.99 27.05
C TRP A 258 -49.20 11.06 26.98
N VAL A 259 -49.44 11.63 25.80
CA VAL A 259 -50.54 12.58 25.56
C VAL A 259 -51.88 11.88 25.79
N ALA A 260 -52.10 10.71 25.20
CA ALA A 260 -53.33 9.94 25.34
C ALA A 260 -53.65 9.63 26.81
N ALA A 261 -52.64 9.20 27.58
CA ALA A 261 -52.77 8.88 29.01
C ALA A 261 -53.14 10.09 29.89
N ARG A 262 -52.86 11.32 29.45
CA ARG A 262 -53.16 12.56 30.19
C ARG A 262 -54.45 13.26 29.76
N THR A 263 -55.23 12.66 28.85
CA THR A 263 -56.52 13.21 28.45
C THR A 263 -57.58 13.11 29.55
N ALA A 264 -58.52 14.06 29.60
CA ALA A 264 -59.58 14.13 30.61
C ALA A 264 -60.49 12.89 30.67
N LYS A 265 -60.53 12.10 29.58
CA LYS A 265 -61.29 10.84 29.48
C LYS A 265 -60.57 9.68 30.19
N ALA A 266 -59.24 9.64 30.15
CA ALA A 266 -58.43 8.62 30.83
C ALA A 266 -58.38 8.81 32.36
N ARG A 267 -58.54 10.05 32.86
CA ARG A 267 -58.60 10.34 34.31
C ARG A 267 -59.94 10.03 34.99
N LYS A 268 -60.99 9.72 34.21
CA LYS A 268 -62.34 9.40 34.72
C LYS A 268 -62.65 7.90 34.74
N SER A 269 -61.74 7.06 34.24
CA SER A 269 -61.77 5.60 34.35
C SER A 269 -60.75 5.13 35.38
#